data_AF-A0A8R1IEN6-F1
#
_entry.id   AF-A0A8R1IEN6-F1
#
_cell.length_a   1.000
_cell.length_b   1.000
_cell.length_c   1.000
_cell.angle_alpha   90.00
_cell.angle_beta   90.00
_cell.angle_gamma   90.00
#
_symmetry.space_group_name_H-M   'P 1'
#
loop_
_entity.id
_entity.type
_entity.pdbx_description
1 polymer ?
#
loop_
_entity_poly.entity_id
_entity_poly.type
_entity_poly.pdbx_seq_one_letter_code
_entity_poly.pdbx_strand_id
1 'polypeptide(L)'
;MVDEEKTVLPVGTEVSAKFKGAFCEARIKRVTRNLKVKVQLKEPPFGFIQAPCSDFPHNVKFEVNENTEVQVQRKPVRCTIVSVKDASVYLVG
;
A
#
# COMPACT_ATOMS: atom_id res chain seq x y z
N MET A 1 -9.57 -11.46 -14.99
CA MET A 1 -9.56 -10.00 -14.74
C MET A 1 -9.93 -9.85 -13.29
N VAL A 2 -8.96 -9.55 -12.42
CA VAL A 2 -9.18 -9.53 -10.97
C VAL A 2 -9.64 -8.14 -10.59
N ASP A 3 -10.82 -8.06 -9.98
CA ASP A 3 -11.58 -6.87 -9.59
C ASP A 3 -10.77 -5.83 -8.77
N GLU A 4 -10.00 -4.97 -9.42
CA GLU A 4 -9.40 -3.79 -8.78
C GLU A 4 -10.47 -2.75 -8.37
N GLU A 5 -11.67 -2.83 -8.95
CA GLU A 5 -12.82 -1.98 -8.63
C GLU A 5 -13.58 -2.42 -7.38
N LYS A 6 -13.43 -3.69 -6.95
CA LYS A 6 -14.16 -4.24 -5.79
C LYS A 6 -13.45 -3.98 -4.45
N THR A 7 -12.17 -3.59 -4.47
CA THR A 7 -11.37 -3.47 -3.25
C THR A 7 -11.32 -2.04 -2.69
N VAL A 8 -11.87 -1.05 -3.40
CA VAL A 8 -11.81 0.36 -3.00
C VAL A 8 -13.22 0.96 -2.93
N LEU A 9 -13.57 1.56 -1.79
CA LEU A 9 -14.83 2.27 -1.64
C LEU A 9 -14.79 3.61 -2.41
N PRO A 10 -15.79 3.93 -3.24
CA PRO A 10 -15.78 5.16 -4.00
C PRO A 10 -16.00 6.41 -3.12
N VAL A 11 -15.57 7.56 -3.63
CA VAL A 11 -15.87 8.85 -2.99
C VAL A 11 -17.37 9.04 -2.97
N GLY A 12 -17.89 9.47 -1.82
CA GLY A 12 -19.31 9.69 -1.61
C GLY A 12 -20.06 8.51 -0.99
N THR A 13 -19.44 7.35 -0.81
CA THR A 13 -20.03 6.24 -0.05
C THR A 13 -20.17 6.62 1.42
N GLU A 14 -21.33 6.29 1.99
CA GLU A 14 -21.61 6.41 3.42
C GLU A 14 -20.98 5.24 4.17
N VAL A 15 -20.18 5.56 5.19
CA VAL A 15 -19.43 4.59 5.98
C VAL A 15 -19.54 4.93 7.46
N SER A 16 -19.38 3.93 8.32
CA SER A 16 -19.28 4.14 9.77
C SER A 16 -17.80 4.22 10.17
N ALA A 17 -17.32 5.40 10.46
CA ALA A 17 -15.94 5.63 10.89
C ALA A 17 -15.82 5.59 12.41
N LYS A 18 -14.80 4.91 12.92
CA LYS A 18 -14.54 4.87 14.37
C LYS A 18 -13.78 6.14 14.80
N PHE A 19 -14.38 6.93 15.69
CA PHE A 19 -13.76 8.09 16.30
C PHE A 19 -13.86 8.01 17.83
N LYS A 20 -12.71 8.08 18.51
CA LYS A 20 -12.62 8.04 19.98
C LYS A 20 -13.41 6.90 20.66
N GLY A 21 -13.54 5.75 20.00
CA GLY A 21 -14.24 4.57 20.53
C GLY A 21 -15.70 4.42 20.11
N ALA A 22 -16.31 5.46 19.53
CA ALA A 22 -17.65 5.40 18.94
C ALA A 22 -17.59 5.26 17.42
N PHE A 23 -18.63 4.72 16.80
CA PHE A 23 -18.82 4.77 15.36
C PHE A 23 -19.72 5.94 15.01
N CYS A 24 -19.29 6.77 14.05
CA CYS A 24 -20.07 7.87 13.51
C CYS A 24 -20.30 7.61 12.02
N GLU A 25 -21.50 7.93 11.54
CA GLU A 25 -21.79 7.95 10.11
C GLU A 25 -21.03 9.12 9.47
N ALA A 26 -20.30 8.82 8.41
CA ALA A 26 -19.49 9.78 7.69
C ALA A 26 -19.47 9.43 6.21
N ARG A 27 -19.14 10.41 5.37
CA ARG A 27 -19.05 10.21 3.93
C ARG A 27 -17.60 10.27 3.48
N ILE A 28 -17.21 9.38 2.57
CA ILE A 28 -15.86 9.40 1.99
C ILE A 28 -15.69 10.67 1.16
N LYS A 29 -14.75 11.54 1.56
CA LYS A 29 -14.38 12.78 0.86
C LYS A 29 -13.23 12.58 -0.11
N ARG A 30 -12.25 11.76 0.28
CA ARG A 30 -11.06 11.48 -0.54
C ARG A 30 -10.54 10.09 -0.25
N VAL A 31 -10.07 9.41 -1.29
CA VAL A 31 -9.38 8.12 -1.18
C VAL A 31 -7.92 8.32 -1.57
N THR A 32 -7.01 7.85 -0.74
CA THR A 32 -5.57 7.79 -1.05
C THR A 32 -5.16 6.33 -1.07
N ARG A 33 -4.97 5.79 -2.29
CA ARG A 33 -4.58 4.39 -2.48
C ARG A 33 -3.12 4.23 -2.12
N ASN A 34 -2.85 3.36 -1.15
CA ASN A 34 -1.49 3.09 -0.68
C ASN A 34 -1.30 1.59 -0.51
N LEU A 35 -0.15 1.09 -0.97
CA LEU A 35 0.27 -0.29 -0.75
C LEU A 35 1.49 -0.29 0.18
N LYS A 36 1.47 -1.16 1.18
CA LYS A 36 2.63 -1.50 2.01
C LYS A 36 3.18 -2.83 1.51
N VAL A 37 4.37 -2.76 0.93
CA VAL A 37 5.02 -3.92 0.32
C VAL A 37 6.13 -4.37 1.27
N LYS A 38 6.02 -5.60 1.76
CA LYS A 38 7.10 -6.27 2.46
C LYS A 38 8.02 -6.88 1.42
N VAL A 39 9.27 -6.48 1.42
CA VAL A 39 10.29 -7.01 0.51
C VAL A 39 11.47 -7.57 1.27
N GLN A 40 12.14 -8.55 0.68
CA GLN A 40 13.40 -9.11 1.14
C GLN A 40 14.53 -8.51 0.31
N LEU A 41 15.43 -7.77 0.94
CA LEU A 41 16.60 -7.18 0.31
C LEU A 41 17.60 -8.28 -0.06
N LYS A 42 18.01 -8.30 -1.33
CA LYS A 42 19.03 -9.21 -1.89
C LYS A 42 20.42 -8.60 -1.88
N GLU A 43 20.52 -7.35 -1.44
CA GLU A 43 21.76 -6.58 -1.34
C GLU A 43 21.82 -5.91 0.05
N PRO A 44 23.02 -5.46 0.49
CA PRO A 44 23.17 -4.73 1.75
C PRO A 44 22.30 -3.46 1.80
N PRO A 45 21.58 -3.20 2.90
CA PRO A 45 21.47 -4.01 4.11
C PRO A 45 20.56 -5.23 3.89
N PHE A 46 21.10 -6.45 3.93
CA PHE A 46 20.29 -7.67 3.80
C PHE A 46 19.22 -7.71 4.89
N GLY A 47 18.01 -8.15 4.56
CA GLY A 47 16.92 -8.25 5.53
C GLY A 47 15.54 -8.11 4.91
N PHE A 48 14.53 -7.96 5.76
CA PHE A 48 13.16 -7.68 5.33
C PHE A 48 12.80 -6.24 5.71
N ILE A 49 12.27 -5.49 4.75
CA ILE A 49 11.77 -4.13 4.98
C ILE A 49 10.32 -4.01 4.53
N GLN A 50 9.61 -3.06 5.11
CA GLN A 50 8.31 -2.63 4.62
C GLN A 50 8.47 -1.28 3.96
N ALA A 51 8.20 -1.20 2.65
CA ALA A 51 8.28 0.01 1.88
C ALA A 51 6.90 0.38 1.31
N PRO A 52 6.52 1.66 1.30
CA PRO A 52 5.38 2.14 0.53
C PRO A 52 5.61 1.95 -0.97
N CYS A 53 4.52 1.84 -1.73
CA CYS A 53 4.55 1.82 -3.21
C CYS A 53 5.37 2.98 -3.83
N SER A 54 5.43 4.15 -3.17
CA SER A 54 6.22 5.30 -3.64
C SER A 54 7.72 5.06 -3.76
N ASP A 55 8.26 4.08 -3.01
CA ASP A 55 9.69 3.76 -3.04
C ASP A 55 10.04 2.83 -4.21
N PHE A 56 9.05 2.36 -4.96
CA PHE A 56 9.22 1.50 -6.12
C PHE A 56 9.10 2.31 -7.42
N PRO A 57 9.76 1.86 -8.49
CA PRO A 57 9.55 2.42 -9.81
C PRO A 57 8.08 2.27 -10.26
N HIS A 58 7.63 3.19 -11.10
CA HIS A 58 6.23 3.29 -11.55
C HIS A 58 5.73 2.07 -12.35
N ASN A 59 6.63 1.23 -12.86
CA ASN A 59 6.31 0.08 -13.71
C ASN A 59 6.52 -1.27 -12.99
N VAL A 60 6.53 -1.29 -11.65
CA VAL A 60 6.69 -2.53 -10.88
C VAL A 60 5.36 -3.28 -10.78
N LYS A 61 5.41 -4.58 -11.05
CA LYS A 61 4.32 -5.50 -10.72
C LYS A 61 4.45 -5.90 -9.25
N PHE A 62 3.44 -5.59 -8.46
CA PHE A 62 3.38 -5.96 -7.05
C PHE A 62 2.92 -7.42 -6.89
N GLU A 63 3.72 -8.36 -7.38
CA GLU A 63 3.45 -9.81 -7.29
C GLU A 63 4.41 -10.47 -6.29
N VAL A 64 3.91 -11.43 -5.50
CA VAL A 64 4.74 -12.13 -4.50
C VAL A 64 5.79 -12.99 -5.20
N ASN A 65 7.01 -12.99 -4.66
CA ASN A 65 8.25 -13.57 -5.18
C ASN A 65 8.85 -12.88 -6.41
N GLU A 66 8.28 -11.76 -6.87
CA GLU A 66 8.85 -10.99 -7.97
C GLU A 66 10.11 -10.24 -7.54
N ASN A 67 11.12 -10.18 -8.41
CA ASN A 67 12.34 -9.43 -8.20
C ASN A 67 12.17 -7.99 -8.70
N THR A 68 12.39 -7.02 -7.82
CA THR A 68 12.28 -5.60 -8.14
C THR A 68 13.30 -4.77 -7.38
N GLU A 69 13.34 -3.47 -7.64
CA GLU A 69 14.21 -2.52 -6.96
C GLU A 69 13.36 -1.60 -6.08
N VAL A 70 13.83 -1.38 -4.85
CA VAL A 70 13.19 -0.48 -3.89
C VAL A 70 14.19 0.59 -3.47
N GLN A 71 13.73 1.83 -3.34
CA GLN A 71 14.57 2.91 -2.84
C GLN A 71 14.72 2.84 -1.32
N VAL A 72 15.87 2.36 -0.86
CA VAL A 72 16.24 2.32 0.56
C VAL A 72 17.27 3.41 0.82
N GLN A 73 16.97 4.36 1.72
CA GLN A 73 17.90 5.43 2.08
C GLN A 73 18.47 6.19 0.86
N ARG A 74 17.61 6.50 -0.12
CA ARG A 74 17.93 7.15 -1.41
C ARG A 74 18.85 6.35 -2.34
N LYS A 75 19.02 5.05 -2.12
CA LYS A 75 19.71 4.15 -3.04
C LYS A 75 18.73 3.09 -3.55
N PRO A 76 18.69 2.80 -4.86
CA PRO A 76 17.97 1.65 -5.36
C PRO A 76 18.69 0.38 -4.90
N VAL A 77 17.95 -0.54 -4.31
CA VAL A 77 18.45 -1.82 -3.80
C VAL A 77 17.56 -2.93 -4.34
N ARG A 78 18.16 -3.99 -4.88
CA ARG A 78 17.42 -5.16 -5.37
C ARG A 78 16.78 -5.90 -4.22
N CYS A 79 15.53 -6.27 -4.43
CA CYS A 79 14.71 -6.95 -3.45
C CYS A 79 13.74 -7.93 -4.12
N THR A 80 13.16 -8.79 -3.30
CA THR A 80 12.10 -9.71 -3.71
C THR A 80 10.84 -9.40 -2.92
N ILE A 81 9.70 -9.29 -3.59
CA ILE A 81 8.42 -9.03 -2.92
C ILE A 81 8.00 -10.26 -2.13
N VAL A 82 7.73 -10.10 -0.84
CA VAL A 82 7.32 -11.19 0.06
C VAL A 82 5.83 -11.13 0.34
N SER A 83 5.28 -9.92 0.51
CA SER A 83 3.87 -9.73 0.79
C SER A 83 3.46 -8.32 0.43
N VAL A 84 2.27 -8.18 -0.14
CA VAL A 84 1.65 -6.89 -0.46
C VAL A 84 0.43 -6.74 0.42
N LYS A 85 0.33 -5.62 1.15
CA LYS A 85 -0.83 -5.29 1.96
C LYS A 85 -1.42 -3.96 1.52
N ASP A 86 -2.74 -3.92 1.41
CA ASP A 86 -3.45 -2.65 1.27
C ASP A 86 -3.30 -1.84 2.57
N ALA A 87 -2.99 -0.56 2.41
CA ALA A 87 -2.95 0.42 3.48
C ALA A 87 -3.63 1.71 3.03
N SER A 88 -4.67 1.58 2.21
CA SER A 88 -5.39 2.71 1.64
C SER A 88 -6.06 3.54 2.74
N VAL A 89 -5.98 4.86 2.58
CA VAL A 89 -6.50 5.82 3.57
C VAL A 89 -7.74 6.48 2.98
N TYR A 90 -8.85 6.34 3.69
CA TYR A 90 -10.13 6.98 3.37
C TYR A 90 -10.32 8.18 4.29
N LEU A 91 -10.25 9.37 3.72
CA LEU A 91 -10.60 10.60 4.41
C LEU A 91 -12.12 10.74 4.40
N VAL A 92 -12.71 10.78 5.58
CA VAL A 92 -14.16 10.86 5.81
C VAL A 92 -14.48 12.13 6.59
N GLY A 93 -15.69 12.66 6.41
CA GLY A 93 -16.25 13.70 7.27
C GLY A 93 -17.44 14.38 6.64
#